data_AF-X1LK14-F1
#
_entry.id   AF-X1LK14-F1
#
_cell.length_a   1.000
_cell.length_b   1.000
_cell.length_c   1.000
_cell.angle_alpha   90.00
_cell.angle_beta   90.00
_cell.angle_gamma   90.00
#
_symmetry.space_group_name_H-M   'P 1'
#
loop_
_entity.id
_entity.type
_entity.pdbx_description
1 polymer ?
#
loop_
_entity_poly.entity_id
_entity_poly.type
_entity_poly.pdbx_seq_one_letter_code
_entity_poly.pdbx_strand_id
1 'polypeptide(L)' 'TNLPNFSVAEYFWNFDDGNRGNGVEITNVFISPGIYNIQLLVKSAPDNQGNVQNACVSKNVTIIENLP' A
#
# COMPACT_ATOMS: atom_id res chain seq x y z
N THR A 1 -10.03 4.57 8.57
CA THR A 1 -9.56 3.32 9.22
C THR A 1 -10.15 3.28 10.61
N ASN A 2 -10.92 2.24 10.95
CA ASN A 2 -11.57 2.14 12.25
C ASN A 2 -10.66 1.39 13.24
N LEU A 3 -9.46 1.95 13.47
CA LEU A 3 -8.47 1.44 14.40
C LEU A 3 -8.33 2.47 15.54
N PRO A 4 -9.11 2.36 16.63
CA PRO A 4 -8.98 3.28 17.76
C PRO A 4 -7.56 3.17 18.34
N ASN A 5 -6.90 4.31 18.53
CA ASN A 5 -5.49 4.46 18.95
C ASN A 5 -4.41 4.14 17.89
N PHE A 6 -4.77 4.02 16.61
CA PHE A 6 -3.81 3.86 15.52
C PHE A 6 -3.66 5.17 14.73
N SER A 7 -2.77 6.05 15.20
CA SER A 7 -2.37 7.23 14.43
C SER A 7 -1.33 6.82 13.40
N VAL A 8 -1.64 6.89 12.10
CA VAL A 8 -0.70 6.48 11.05
C VAL A 8 0.40 7.53 10.86
N ALA A 9 1.66 7.09 10.83
CA ALA A 9 2.83 7.93 10.56
C ALA A 9 3.41 7.69 9.17
N GLU A 10 3.43 6.45 8.70
CA GLU A 10 4.07 6.08 7.43
C GLU A 10 3.18 5.16 6.59
N TYR A 11 3.28 5.31 5.27
CA TYR A 11 2.56 4.53 4.26
C TYR A 11 3.57 4.01 3.25
N PHE A 12 3.63 2.69 3.06
CA PHE A 12 4.53 2.01 2.14
C PHE A 12 3.71 1.17 1.16
N TRP A 13 3.97 1.36 -0.12
CA TRP A 13 3.28 0.69 -1.21
C TRP A 13 4.22 -0.26 -1.95
N ASN A 14 3.71 -1.43 -2.28
CA ASN A 14 4.32 -2.37 -3.21
C ASN A 14 3.27 -2.71 -4.27
N PHE A 15 3.60 -2.53 -5.54
CA PHE A 15 2.67 -2.71 -6.65
C PHE A 15 2.80 -4.05 -7.36
N ASP A 16 3.78 -4.89 -6.96
CA ASP A 16 4.03 -6.21 -7.55
C ASP A 16 4.43 -6.17 -9.04
N ASP A 17 4.81 -4.99 -9.53
CA ASP A 17 5.36 -4.74 -10.88
C ASP A 17 6.86 -4.38 -10.83
N GLY A 18 7.46 -4.44 -9.64
CA GLY A 18 8.83 -3.99 -9.35
C GLY A 18 8.92 -2.58 -8.78
N ASN A 19 7.85 -1.78 -8.87
CA ASN A 19 7.79 -0.44 -8.30
C ASN A 19 7.33 -0.47 -6.83
N ARG A 20 7.82 0.53 -6.08
CA ARG A 20 7.43 0.81 -4.69
C ARG A 20 7.22 2.30 -4.53
N GLY A 21 6.40 2.70 -3.56
CA GLY A 21 6.17 4.11 -3.27
C GLY A 21 5.89 4.36 -1.80
N ASN A 22 5.99 5.62 -1.38
CA ASN A 22 5.72 6.05 -0.02
C ASN A 22 4.80 7.26 -0.05
N GLY A 23 3.84 7.32 0.87
CA GLY A 23 2.91 8.44 0.98
C GLY A 23 1.45 8.00 1.10
N VAL A 24 0.61 8.91 1.58
CA VAL A 24 -0.82 8.68 1.78
C VAL A 24 -1.51 8.37 0.45
N GLU A 25 -1.10 9.06 -0.60
CA GLU A 25 -1.62 8.93 -1.95
C GLU A 25 -0.44 8.95 -2.93
N ILE A 26 -0.41 8.00 -3.86
CA ILE A 26 0.61 7.87 -4.90
C ILE A 26 -0.01 7.33 -6.19
N THR A 27 0.68 7.54 -7.30
CA THR A 27 0.29 7.02 -8.62
C THR A 27 1.35 6.05 -9.14
N ASN A 28 0.92 4.90 -9.66
CA ASN A 28 1.76 3.92 -10.35
C ASN A 28 1.15 3.57 -11.71
N VAL A 29 2.00 3.35 -12.72
CA VAL A 29 1.57 3.01 -14.07
C VAL A 29 2.03 1.59 -14.40
N PHE A 30 1.07 0.69 -14.62
CA PHE A 30 1.34 -0.68 -15.04
C PHE A 30 1.51 -0.72 -16.57
N ILE A 31 2.70 -1.12 -17.02
CA ILE A 31 3.04 -1.18 -18.45
C ILE A 31 2.51 -2.45 -19.10
N SER A 32 2.55 -3.56 -18.37
CA SER A 32 2.17 -4.87 -18.87
C SER A 32 0.79 -5.29 -18.33
N PRO A 33 0.01 -6.03 -19.13
CA PRO A 33 -1.14 -6.77 -18.63
C PRO A 33 -0.70 -7.84 -17.64
N GLY A 34 -1.56 -8.11 -16.66
CA GLY A 34 -1.26 -9.06 -15.62
C GLY A 34 -2.19 -8.93 -14.42
N ILE A 35 -1.99 -9.80 -13.44
CA ILE A 35 -2.62 -9.69 -12.12
C ILE A 35 -1.54 -9.20 -11.17
N TYR A 36 -1.81 -8.08 -10.52
CA TYR A 36 -0.88 -7.43 -9.59
C TYR A 36 -1.45 -7.44 -8.18
N ASN A 37 -0.70 -7.95 -7.20
CA ASN A 37 -1.05 -7.86 -5.79
C ASN A 37 -0.56 -6.55 -5.20
N ILE A 38 -1.41 -5.52 -5.20
CA ILE A 38 -1.07 -4.22 -4.62
C ILE A 38 -1.13 -4.34 -3.10
N GLN A 39 -0.03 -4.01 -2.42
CA GLN A 39 0.09 -4.07 -0.97
C GLN A 39 0.34 -2.67 -0.41
N LEU A 40 -0.41 -2.31 0.62
CA LEU A 40 -0.18 -1.14 1.44
C LEU A 40 0.15 -1.59 2.86
N LEU A 41 1.35 -1.27 3.31
CA LEU A 41 1.78 -1.35 4.70
C LEU A 41 1.68 0.05 5.32
N VAL A 42 0.85 0.18 6.35
CA VAL A 42 0.81 1.38 7.20
C VAL A 42 1.53 1.12 8.51
N LYS A 43 2.30 2.10 8.97
CA LYS A 43 2.89 2.08 10.32
C LYS A 43 2.31 3.18 11.16
N SER A 44 2.03 2.87 12.42
CA SER A 44 1.58 3.86 13.39
C SER A 44 2.73 4.78 13.82
N ALA A 45 2.38 5.95 14.32
CA ALA A 45 3.26 6.69 15.23
C ALA A 45 3.52 5.84 16.48
N PRO A 46 4.67 6.02 17.16
CA PRO A 46 4.92 5.42 18.46
C PRO A 46 3.84 5.87 19.46
N ASP A 47 3.36 4.94 20.29
CA ASP A 47 2.53 5.29 21.44
C ASP A 47 3.38 5.90 22.59
N ASN A 48 2.76 6.20 23.73
CA ASN A 48 3.45 6.76 24.91
C ASN A 48 4.52 5.84 25.50
N GLN A 49 4.57 4.57 25.11
CA GLN A 49 5.57 3.58 25.51
C GLN A 49 6.61 3.33 24.40
N GLY A 50 6.49 4.02 23.26
CA GLY A 50 7.37 3.85 22.11
C GLY A 50 6.97 2.69 21.18
N ASN A 51 5.82 2.05 21.37
CA ASN A 51 5.40 0.93 20.53
C ASN A 51 4.90 1.42 19.17
N VAL A 52 5.38 0.78 18.12
CA VAL A 52 4.93 1.00 16.74
C VAL A 52 4.15 -0.22 16.28
N GLN A 53 3.01 0.03 15.65
CA GLN A 53 2.14 -1.01 15.10
C GLN A 53 2.15 -0.94 13.58
N ASN A 54 2.08 -2.10 12.93
CA ASN A 54 2.02 -2.21 11.49
C ASN A 54 0.70 -2.88 11.08
N ALA A 55 0.06 -2.36 10.04
CA ALA A 55 -1.08 -3.03 9.41
C ALA A 55 -0.83 -3.14 7.90
N CYS A 56 -1.11 -4.31 7.34
CA CYS A 56 -0.96 -4.59 5.93
C CYS A 56 -2.33 -4.86 5.32
N VAL A 57 -2.59 -4.27 4.16
CA VAL A 57 -3.75 -4.58 3.33
C VAL A 57 -3.27 -4.87 1.92
N SER A 58 -3.87 -5.89 1.28
CA SER A 58 -3.56 -6.27 -0.09
C SER A 58 -4.82 -6.26 -0.93
N LYS A 59 -4.70 -5.88 -2.20
CA LYS A 59 -5.76 -5.95 -3.19
C LYS A 59 -5.19 -6.38 -4.54
N ASN A 60 -5.81 -7.40 -5.13
CA ASN A 60 -5.48 -7.80 -6.49
C ASN A 60 -6.16 -6.86 -7.49
N VAL A 61 -5.42 -6.46 -8.52
CA VAL A 61 -5.93 -5.74 -9.68
C VAL A 61 -5.53 -6.50 -10.94
N THR A 62 -6.47 -6.63 -11.88
CA THR A 62 -6.22 -7.21 -13.19
C THR A 62 -6.10 -6.08 -14.21
N ILE A 63 -4.92 -5.98 -14.83
CA ILE A 63 -4.67 -5.11 -15.97
C ILE A 63 -4.79 -5.97 -17.22
N ILE A 64 -5.68 -5.59 -18.12
CA ILE A 64 -5.89 -6.25 -19.40
C ILE A 64 -5.26 -5.42 -20.52
N GLU A 65 -4.85 -6.06 -21.60
CA GLU A 65 -4.53 -5.33 -22.84
C GLU A 65 -5.77 -4.56 -23.28
N ASN A 66 -5.56 -3.32 -23.69
CA ASN A 66 -6.60 -2.60 -24.38
C ASN A 66 -6.62 -3.15 -25.82
N LEU A 67 -7.58 -4.02 -26.13
CA LEU A 67 -7.79 -4.51 -27.49
C LEU A 67 -8.29 -3.34 -28.37
N PRO A 68 -7.75 -3.17 -29.59
CA PRO A 68 -8.18 -2.13 -30.53
C PRO A 68 -9.60 -2.33 -31.07
#